data_AF-A0A7J6MTR8-F1
#
_entry.id   AF-A0A7J6MTR8-F1
#
_cell.length_a   1.000
_cell.length_b   1.000
_cell.length_c   1.000
_cell.angle_alpha   90.00
_cell.angle_beta   90.00
_cell.angle_gamma   90.00
#
_symmetry.space_group_name_H-M   'P 1'
#
loop_
_entity.id
_entity.type
_entity.pdbx_description
1 polymer ?
#
loop_
_entity_poly.entity_id
_entity_poly.type
_entity_poly.pdbx_seq_one_letter_code
_entity_poly.pdbx_strand_id
1 'polypeptide(L)'
;MCVANLQSNQTHNMLNPNSNWGERVDFAAYGTTIVVDGGKETLTITSGSSVAAPFVTGISAILLSMGVKPEKVKPFVRMHTDPIYYPPNTSQPHTIRGGALNALKTVKFAINWLDSKPREVRSNDYLALEG
;
A
#
# COMPACT_ATOMS: atom_id res chain seq x y z
N MET A 1 9.20 1.60 1.65
CA MET A 1 8.06 0.94 2.31
C MET A 1 8.17 -0.54 2.03
N CYS A 2 8.10 -1.40 3.04
CA CYS A 2 8.17 -2.86 2.86
C CYS A 2 6.76 -3.45 2.81
N VAL A 3 6.48 -4.25 1.78
CA VAL A 3 5.12 -4.72 1.46
C VAL A 3 5.09 -6.24 1.52
N ALA A 4 4.08 -6.78 2.19
CA ALA A 4 3.71 -8.19 2.13
C ALA A 4 2.60 -8.46 1.11
N ASN A 5 2.45 -9.71 0.67
CA ASN A 5 1.38 -10.13 -0.21
C ASN A 5 0.25 -10.86 0.54
N LEU A 6 -0.97 -10.48 0.19
CA LEU A 6 -2.21 -11.12 0.61
C LEU A 6 -2.63 -12.22 -0.37
N GLN A 7 -3.41 -13.16 0.13
CA GLN A 7 -4.16 -14.12 -0.68
C GLN A 7 -5.38 -13.45 -1.34
N SER A 8 -5.76 -13.94 -2.51
CA SER A 8 -6.84 -13.33 -3.32
C SER A 8 -8.13 -14.16 -3.36
N ASN A 9 -8.15 -15.32 -2.72
CA ASN A 9 -9.27 -16.27 -2.71
C ASN A 9 -10.02 -16.33 -1.36
N GLN A 10 -9.91 -15.28 -0.55
CA GLN A 10 -10.42 -15.26 0.82
C GLN A 10 -11.45 -14.13 1.00
N THR A 11 -12.44 -14.35 1.86
CA THR A 11 -13.43 -13.34 2.27
C THR A 11 -12.85 -12.29 3.23
N HIS A 12 -11.63 -12.51 3.70
CA HIS A 12 -10.90 -11.62 4.60
C HIS A 12 -9.46 -11.44 4.09
N ASN A 13 -8.80 -10.35 4.49
CA ASN A 13 -7.41 -10.10 4.14
C ASN A 13 -6.51 -11.12 4.87
N MET A 14 -6.13 -12.20 4.20
CA MET A 14 -5.25 -13.22 4.76
C MET A 14 -3.83 -13.05 4.21
N LEU A 15 -2.84 -12.99 5.10
CA LEU A 15 -1.44 -12.99 4.70
C LEU A 15 -1.12 -14.30 3.94
N ASN A 16 -0.37 -14.20 2.85
CA ASN A 16 0.12 -15.38 2.16
C ASN A 16 1.19 -16.10 3.04
N PRO A 17 1.13 -17.44 3.23
CA PRO A 17 2.12 -18.17 4.05
C PRO A 17 3.57 -17.98 3.59
N ASN A 18 3.78 -17.74 2.29
CA ASN A 18 5.10 -17.53 1.70
C ASN A 18 5.49 -16.04 1.66
N SER A 19 4.72 -15.16 2.28
CA SER A 19 5.01 -13.73 2.32
C SER A 19 6.13 -13.40 3.30
N ASN A 20 6.76 -12.25 3.09
CA ASN A 20 7.57 -11.61 4.13
C ASN A 20 6.69 -11.14 5.29
N TRP A 21 7.24 -11.22 6.50
CA TRP A 21 6.61 -10.78 7.74
C TRP A 21 7.68 -10.25 8.71
N GLY A 22 7.24 -9.74 9.86
CA GLY A 22 8.09 -9.18 10.91
C GLY A 22 8.06 -7.66 10.95
N GLU A 23 8.80 -7.10 11.91
CA GLU A 23 8.72 -5.68 12.24
C GLU A 23 9.10 -4.72 11.11
N ARG A 24 9.84 -5.19 10.10
CA ARG A 24 10.22 -4.35 8.96
C ARG A 24 9.10 -4.18 7.94
N VAL A 25 8.06 -5.02 7.98
CA VAL A 25 6.95 -4.98 7.03
C VAL A 25 5.94 -3.93 7.43
N ASP A 26 5.71 -2.95 6.54
CA ASP A 26 4.86 -1.80 6.82
C ASP A 26 3.37 -2.12 6.60
N PHE A 27 3.03 -2.80 5.50
CA PHE A 27 1.65 -3.11 5.10
C PHE A 27 1.61 -4.39 4.25
N ALA A 28 0.41 -4.92 4.00
CA ALA A 28 0.20 -5.95 2.99
C ALA A 28 -0.73 -5.43 1.87
N ALA A 29 -0.57 -5.94 0.66
CA ALA A 29 -1.45 -5.67 -0.47
C ALA A 29 -1.72 -6.96 -1.25
N TYR A 30 -2.74 -6.96 -2.12
CA TYR A 30 -3.02 -8.11 -2.97
C TYR A 30 -1.84 -8.39 -3.89
N GLY A 31 -1.36 -9.63 -3.86
CA GLY A 31 -0.22 -10.07 -4.66
C GLY A 31 -0.25 -11.56 -4.93
N THR A 32 -1.45 -12.16 -4.95
CA THR A 32 -1.67 -13.57 -5.30
C THR A 32 -2.64 -13.62 -6.48
N THR A 33 -2.40 -14.47 -7.46
CA THR A 33 -3.29 -14.63 -8.64
C THR A 33 -3.61 -13.29 -9.33
N ILE A 34 -2.60 -12.45 -9.52
CA ILE A 34 -2.77 -11.15 -10.18
C ILE A 34 -2.47 -11.34 -11.67
N VAL A 35 -3.40 -10.87 -12.50
CA VAL A 35 -3.21 -10.79 -13.95
C VAL A 35 -2.32 -9.60 -14.26
N VAL A 36 -1.21 -9.84 -14.95
CA VAL A 36 -0.28 -8.81 -15.42
C VAL A 36 0.01 -9.00 -16.90
N ASP A 37 0.54 -7.97 -17.55
CA ASP A 37 1.07 -8.09 -18.90
C ASP A 37 2.35 -8.95 -18.87
N GLY A 38 2.34 -10.04 -19.63
CA GLY A 38 3.49 -10.93 -19.84
C GLY A 38 4.40 -10.46 -20.99
N GLY A 39 4.03 -9.38 -21.67
CA GLY A 39 4.63 -8.92 -22.91
C GLY A 39 4.08 -9.67 -24.12
N LYS A 40 4.39 -9.15 -25.32
CA LYS A 40 3.98 -9.74 -26.62
C LYS A 40 2.46 -10.00 -26.69
N GLU A 41 1.67 -9.06 -26.18
CA GLU A 41 0.19 -9.14 -26.17
C GLU A 41 -0.36 -10.32 -25.35
N THR A 42 0.43 -10.86 -24.41
CA THR A 42 0.00 -11.95 -23.54
C THR A 42 -0.33 -11.46 -22.13
N LEU A 43 -1.35 -12.05 -21.52
CA LEU A 43 -1.64 -11.89 -20.11
C LEU A 43 -1.11 -13.10 -19.35
N THR A 44 -0.50 -12.86 -18.20
CA THR A 44 0.00 -13.91 -17.32
C THR A 44 -0.49 -13.72 -15.90
N ILE A 45 -0.66 -14.82 -15.18
CA ILE A 45 -1.05 -14.81 -13.77
C ILE A 45 0.21 -15.02 -12.93
N THR A 46 0.48 -14.08 -12.01
CA THR A 46 1.65 -14.14 -11.14
C THR A 46 1.29 -13.88 -9.68
N SER A 47 2.16 -14.33 -8.78
CA SER A 47 2.02 -14.17 -7.33
C SER A 47 3.37 -13.84 -6.69
N GLY A 48 3.36 -12.92 -5.73
CA GLY A 48 4.52 -12.55 -4.93
C GLY A 48 4.39 -11.16 -4.32
N SER A 49 5.26 -10.86 -3.36
CA SER A 49 5.40 -9.49 -2.81
C SER A 49 5.85 -8.49 -3.87
N SER A 50 6.61 -8.93 -4.89
CA SER A 50 6.94 -8.13 -6.09
C SER A 50 5.71 -7.67 -6.88
N VAL A 51 4.59 -8.38 -6.75
CA VAL A 51 3.32 -8.05 -7.42
C VAL A 51 2.41 -7.22 -6.51
N ALA A 52 2.57 -7.37 -5.18
CA ALA A 52 1.89 -6.54 -4.20
C ALA A 52 2.46 -5.10 -4.14
N ALA A 53 3.78 -4.94 -4.28
CA ALA A 53 4.46 -3.65 -4.18
C ALA A 53 3.93 -2.58 -5.17
N PRO A 54 3.67 -2.89 -6.46
CA PRO A 54 3.08 -1.95 -7.40
C PRO A 54 1.74 -1.32 -6.94
N PHE A 55 0.90 -2.04 -6.20
CA PHE A 55 -0.34 -1.45 -5.66
C PHE A 55 -0.05 -0.35 -4.64
N VAL A 56 0.93 -0.56 -3.75
CA VAL A 56 1.38 0.46 -2.79
C VAL A 56 2.05 1.62 -3.51
N THR A 57 2.83 1.35 -4.56
CA THR A 57 3.41 2.39 -5.43
C THR A 57 2.33 3.25 -6.08
N GLY A 58 1.29 2.64 -6.64
CA GLY A 58 0.18 3.35 -7.28
C GLY A 58 -0.56 4.28 -6.31
N ILE A 59 -0.87 3.80 -5.10
CA ILE A 59 -1.48 4.66 -4.06
C ILE A 59 -0.54 5.77 -3.62
N SER A 60 0.75 5.49 -3.49
CA SER A 60 1.75 6.51 -3.15
C SER A 60 1.81 7.59 -4.23
N ALA A 61 1.78 7.21 -5.51
CA ALA A 61 1.75 8.15 -6.64
C ALA A 61 0.49 9.02 -6.63
N ILE A 62 -0.68 8.44 -6.34
CA ILE A 62 -1.93 9.20 -6.19
C ILE A 62 -1.80 10.23 -5.07
N LEU A 63 -1.33 9.84 -3.89
CA LEU A 63 -1.14 10.77 -2.77
C LEU A 63 -0.18 11.92 -3.12
N LEU A 64 0.95 11.60 -3.75
CA LEU A 64 1.91 12.60 -4.20
C LEU A 64 1.29 13.55 -5.24
N SER A 65 0.50 13.04 -6.19
CA SER A 65 -0.19 13.87 -7.19
C SER A 65 -1.24 14.81 -6.59
N MET A 66 -1.79 14.47 -5.42
CA MET A 66 -2.69 15.34 -4.66
C MET A 66 -1.95 16.43 -3.86
N GLY A 67 -0.62 16.43 -3.87
CA GLY A 67 0.22 17.35 -3.08
C GLY A 67 0.48 16.89 -1.65
N VAL A 68 0.28 15.60 -1.34
CA VAL A 68 0.72 15.04 -0.04
C VAL A 68 2.24 14.97 -0.04
N LYS A 69 2.88 15.55 0.98
CA LYS A 69 4.35 15.51 1.10
C LYS A 69 4.88 14.08 1.23
N PRO A 70 6.05 13.73 0.65
CA PRO A 70 6.61 12.37 0.70
C PRO A 70 6.67 11.75 2.09
N GLU A 71 7.04 12.52 3.12
CA GLU A 71 7.13 12.06 4.51
C GLU A 71 5.78 11.72 5.15
N LYS A 72 4.66 12.17 4.55
CA LYS A 72 3.29 11.88 5.00
C LYS A 72 2.67 10.67 4.31
N VAL A 73 3.18 10.27 3.15
CA VAL A 73 2.63 9.14 2.35
C VAL A 73 2.55 7.86 3.19
N LYS A 74 3.66 7.42 3.78
CA LYS A 74 3.70 6.19 4.59
C LYS A 74 2.75 6.25 5.80
N PRO A 75 2.77 7.31 6.64
CA PRO A 75 1.80 7.45 7.73
C PRO A 75 0.35 7.39 7.26
N PHE A 76 0.00 8.05 6.16
CA PHE A 76 -1.38 8.07 5.65
C PHE A 76 -1.84 6.67 5.24
N VAL A 77 -1.00 5.94 4.52
CA VAL A 77 -1.29 4.55 4.15
C VAL A 77 -1.43 3.68 5.42
N ARG A 78 -0.51 3.81 6.39
CA ARG A 78 -0.48 2.96 7.58
C ARG A 78 -1.71 3.10 8.47
N MET A 79 -2.21 4.33 8.66
CA MET A 79 -3.32 4.60 9.59
C MET A 79 -4.69 4.16 9.05
N HIS A 80 -4.77 3.88 7.75
CA HIS A 80 -6.03 3.60 7.05
C HIS A 80 -6.07 2.21 6.43
N THR A 81 -5.30 1.27 6.96
CA THR A 81 -5.32 -0.13 6.56
C THR A 81 -6.48 -0.91 7.18
N ASP A 82 -6.89 -2.01 6.53
CA ASP A 82 -7.84 -2.98 7.08
C ASP A 82 -7.13 -4.07 7.90
N PRO A 83 -7.82 -4.74 8.83
CA PRO A 83 -7.26 -5.87 9.57
C PRO A 83 -6.74 -6.98 8.65
N ILE A 84 -5.70 -7.68 9.10
CA ILE A 84 -5.15 -8.87 8.46
C ILE A 84 -5.30 -10.07 9.37
N TYR A 85 -5.61 -11.21 8.76
CA TYR A 85 -5.61 -12.52 9.37
C TYR A 85 -4.37 -13.30 8.96
N TYR A 86 -3.88 -14.14 9.86
CA TYR A 86 -2.67 -14.90 9.67
C TYR A 86 -3.00 -16.38 9.43
N PRO A 87 -2.21 -17.09 8.61
CA PRO A 87 -2.43 -18.51 8.39
C PRO A 87 -2.40 -19.27 9.72
N PRO A 88 -3.39 -20.16 9.98
CA PRO A 88 -3.33 -21.05 11.13
C PRO A 88 -2.11 -21.98 10.99
N ASN A 89 -1.49 -22.34 12.12
CA ASN A 89 -0.35 -23.26 12.21
C ASN A 89 1.01 -22.73 11.71
N THR A 90 1.31 -21.47 12.03
CA THR A 90 2.68 -20.94 11.86
C THR A 90 3.40 -21.01 13.22
N SER A 91 4.58 -21.65 13.24
CA SER A 91 5.38 -21.80 14.48
C SER A 91 5.93 -20.48 15.01
N GLN A 92 5.82 -19.40 14.22
CA GLN A 92 6.18 -18.05 14.60
C GLN A 92 5.00 -17.11 14.34
N PRO A 93 4.81 -16.07 15.17
CA PRO A 93 3.76 -15.09 14.94
C PRO A 93 4.08 -14.31 13.65
N HIS A 94 3.42 -14.68 12.56
CA HIS A 94 3.39 -13.86 11.37
C HIS A 94 2.71 -12.56 11.78
N THR A 95 3.45 -11.46 11.80
CA THR A 95 2.95 -10.14 12.18
C THR A 95 3.50 -9.13 11.19
N ILE A 96 2.73 -8.08 10.92
CA ILE A 96 3.21 -6.90 10.22
C ILE A 96 2.84 -5.65 11.02
N ARG A 97 3.51 -4.53 10.78
CA ARG A 97 3.30 -3.29 11.57
C ARG A 97 2.01 -2.54 11.27
N GLY A 98 1.42 -2.77 10.11
CA GLY A 98 0.16 -2.16 9.67
C GLY A 98 -0.87 -3.22 9.37
N GLY A 99 -1.71 -2.97 8.37
CA GLY A 99 -2.71 -3.91 7.89
C GLY A 99 -2.71 -4.02 6.37
N ALA A 100 -3.84 -4.46 5.83
CA ALA A 100 -4.07 -4.56 4.41
C ALA A 100 -4.33 -3.17 3.82
N LEU A 101 -3.68 -2.86 2.70
CA LEU A 101 -3.86 -1.63 1.96
C LEU A 101 -5.34 -1.42 1.64
N ASN A 102 -5.93 -0.34 2.17
CA ASN A 102 -7.25 0.13 1.76
C ASN A 102 -7.08 1.47 1.04
N ALA A 103 -7.02 1.39 -0.29
CA ALA A 103 -6.86 2.54 -1.18
C ALA A 103 -7.93 3.61 -0.93
N LEU A 104 -9.19 3.19 -0.81
CA LEU A 104 -10.32 4.10 -0.67
C LEU A 104 -10.27 4.88 0.65
N LYS A 105 -10.03 4.21 1.78
CA LYS A 105 -9.89 4.88 3.08
C LYS A 105 -8.71 5.84 3.08
N THR A 106 -7.59 5.42 2.52
CA THR A 106 -6.36 6.23 2.43
C THR A 106 -6.58 7.50 1.60
N VAL A 107 -7.16 7.38 0.40
CA VAL A 107 -7.39 8.52 -0.49
C VAL A 107 -8.46 9.46 0.09
N LYS A 108 -9.56 8.93 0.64
CA LYS A 108 -10.59 9.75 1.32
C LYS A 108 -10.00 10.55 2.47
N PHE A 109 -9.15 9.95 3.28
CA PHE A 109 -8.45 10.65 4.34
C PHE A 109 -7.57 11.78 3.78
N ALA A 110 -6.79 11.50 2.72
CA ALA A 110 -5.90 12.48 2.12
C ALA A 110 -6.68 13.70 1.55
N ILE A 111 -7.82 13.47 0.89
CA ILE A 111 -8.71 14.55 0.42
C ILE A 111 -9.13 15.42 1.60
N ASN A 112 -9.72 14.84 2.64
CA ASN A 112 -10.20 15.57 3.81
C ASN A 112 -9.07 16.31 4.54
N TRP A 113 -7.90 15.68 4.64
CA TRP A 113 -6.74 16.28 5.27
C TRP A 113 -6.25 17.49 4.49
N LEU A 114 -6.15 17.40 3.16
CA LEU A 114 -5.77 18.54 2.32
C LEU A 114 -6.78 19.66 2.45
N ASP A 115 -8.08 19.38 2.34
CA ASP A 115 -9.19 20.36 2.43
C ASP A 115 -9.22 21.12 3.75
N SER A 116 -8.76 20.51 4.84
CA SER A 116 -8.60 21.17 6.13
C SER A 116 -7.42 22.15 6.22
N LYS A 117 -6.55 22.23 5.21
CA LYS A 117 -5.35 23.09 5.20
C LYS A 117 -5.55 24.35 4.35
N PRO A 118 -5.09 25.53 4.82
CA PRO A 118 -5.06 26.76 4.03
C PRO A 118 -4.30 26.54 2.70
N ARG A 119 -4.81 27.12 1.60
CA ARG A 119 -4.23 26.97 0.25
C ARG A 119 -2.76 27.38 0.15
N GLU A 120 -2.32 28.37 0.93
CA GLU A 120 -0.92 28.87 0.93
C GLU A 120 0.12 27.82 1.35
N VAL A 121 -0.27 26.80 2.10
CA VAL A 121 0.62 25.69 2.51
C VAL A 121 0.77 24.64 1.40
N ARG A 122 -0.08 24.70 0.35
CA ARG A 122 -0.09 23.72 -0.74
C ARG A 122 0.84 24.11 -1.90
N SER A 123 1.20 25.39 -2.05
CA SER A 123 1.96 25.91 -3.20
C SER A 123 3.42 26.29 -2.92
N ASN A 124 3.77 26.63 -1.68
CA ASN A 124 5.10 27.20 -1.38
C ASN A 124 6.27 26.22 -1.46
N ASP A 125 6.03 24.92 -1.60
CA ASP A 125 7.10 23.92 -1.70
C ASP A 125 7.49 23.58 -3.15
N TYR A 126 6.70 23.96 -4.17
CA TYR A 126 7.05 23.71 -5.57
C TYR A 126 8.00 24.76 -6.15
N LEU A 127 8.01 25.98 -5.59
CA LEU A 127 8.86 27.08 -6.06
C LEU A 127 10.23 27.15 -5.36
N ALA A 128 10.46 26.32 -4.33
CA ALA A 128 11.73 26.30 -3.58
C ALA A 128 12.78 25.32 -4.15
N LEU A 129 12.49 24.66 -5.28
CA LEU A 129 13.39 23.71 -5.94
C LEU A 129 13.93 24.20 -7.30
N GLU A 130 13.63 25.44 -7.68
CA GLU A 130 14.16 26.10 -8.90
C GLU A 130 15.02 27.34 -8.61
N GLY A 131 15.60 27.43 -7.40
CA GLY A 131 16.52 28.51 -6.99
C GLY A 131 17.94 28.05 -6.76
#